data_AF-A0A428RY41-F1
#
_entry.id   AF-A0A428RY41-F1
#
_cell.length_a   1.000
_cell.length_b   1.000
_cell.length_c   1.000
_cell.angle_alpha   90.00
_cell.angle_beta   90.00
_cell.angle_gamma   90.00
#
_symmetry.space_group_name_H-M   'P 1'
#
loop_
_entity.id
_entity.type
_entity.pdbx_description
1 polymer ?
#
loop_
_entity_poly.entity_id
_entity_poly.type
_entity_poly.pdbx_seq_one_letter_code
_entity_poly.pdbx_strand_id
1 'polypeptide(L)'
;MKDMASLPGLWEDIKLGNWAKHLAAHVDELIVVYWRDHMRKIWDGIFEGLEDQERYLDPYTARFVQFKSPARSQTDRRAIRDEMAKGSLFPNISDQAQRDKLLDNIVKIKAVIPSILTFHENMRYLTMGAKILANHIEVKRRKRRRGKLSTFPRPPESLVENLGRDWS
;
A
#
# COMPACT_ATOMS: atom_id res chain seq x y z
N MET A 1 -14.75 -10.26 1.03
CA MET A 1 -13.68 -9.23 1.06
C MET A 1 -13.53 -8.75 -0.36
N LYS A 2 -13.74 -7.46 -0.64
CA LYS A 2 -13.68 -6.92 -2.00
C LYS A 2 -12.22 -6.78 -2.44
N ASP A 3 -11.96 -7.04 -3.72
CA ASP A 3 -10.62 -6.97 -4.32
C ASP A 3 -10.30 -5.56 -4.83
N MET A 4 -9.03 -5.16 -4.84
CA MET A 4 -8.56 -3.87 -5.39
C MET A 4 -8.91 -3.71 -6.88
N ALA A 5 -9.25 -4.79 -7.58
CA ALA A 5 -9.73 -4.78 -8.96
C ALA A 5 -11.00 -3.93 -9.16
N SER A 6 -11.80 -3.69 -8.11
CA SER A 6 -12.98 -2.80 -8.19
C SER A 6 -12.67 -1.32 -8.34
N LEU A 7 -11.39 -0.93 -8.19
CA LEU A 7 -10.92 0.46 -8.18
C LEU A 7 -10.04 0.73 -9.42
N PRO A 8 -10.61 0.83 -10.64
CA PRO A 8 -9.85 0.86 -11.89
C PRO A 8 -8.83 2.01 -11.96
N GLY A 9 -9.16 3.18 -11.42
CA GLY A 9 -8.27 4.36 -11.44
C GLY A 9 -6.93 4.17 -10.72
N LEU A 10 -6.80 3.20 -9.81
CA LEU A 10 -5.53 2.91 -9.16
C LEU A 10 -4.54 2.16 -10.04
N TRP A 11 -5.03 1.43 -11.04
CA TRP A 11 -4.22 0.47 -11.80
C TRP A 11 -3.36 1.11 -12.88
N GLU A 12 -3.56 2.39 -13.23
CA GLU A 12 -2.75 3.06 -14.24
C GLU A 12 -1.26 3.11 -13.86
N ASP A 13 -0.96 3.14 -12.55
CA ASP A 13 0.40 3.19 -12.04
C ASP A 13 1.01 1.82 -11.71
N ILE A 14 0.39 0.71 -12.17
CA ILE A 14 0.93 -0.64 -11.98
C ILE A 14 2.18 -0.87 -12.84
N LYS A 15 3.34 -0.45 -12.31
CA LYS A 15 4.63 -0.65 -12.97
C LYS A 15 5.09 -2.08 -12.77
N LEU A 16 4.52 -3.03 -13.52
CA LEU A 16 4.79 -4.48 -13.41
C LEU A 16 6.29 -4.83 -13.41
N GLY A 17 7.11 -4.12 -14.17
CA GLY A 17 8.57 -4.31 -14.19
C GLY A 17 9.27 -4.08 -12.83
N ASN A 18 8.66 -3.33 -11.90
CA ASN A 18 9.19 -3.13 -10.55
C ASN A 18 8.82 -4.25 -9.58
N TRP A 19 7.79 -5.05 -9.87
CA TRP A 19 7.30 -6.07 -8.94
C TRP A 19 8.29 -7.20 -8.71
N ALA A 20 9.03 -7.62 -9.74
CA ALA A 20 10.11 -8.59 -9.56
C ALA A 20 11.15 -8.13 -8.53
N LYS A 21 11.45 -6.83 -8.48
CA LYS A 21 12.40 -6.25 -7.50
C LYS A 21 11.81 -6.22 -6.10
N HIS A 22 10.53 -5.91 -5.99
CA HIS A 22 9.80 -5.85 -4.72
C HIS A 22 9.68 -7.23 -4.09
N LEU A 23 9.34 -8.26 -4.88
CA LEU A 23 9.25 -9.65 -4.41
C LEU A 23 10.62 -10.25 -4.07
N ALA A 24 11.70 -9.80 -4.74
CA ALA A 24 13.06 -10.20 -4.39
C ALA A 24 13.53 -9.70 -3.01
N ALA A 25 12.78 -8.78 -2.37
CA ALA A 25 13.04 -8.39 -0.99
C ALA A 25 12.57 -9.44 0.04
N HIS A 26 11.81 -10.45 -0.38
CA HIS A 26 11.31 -11.54 0.48
C HIS A 26 10.50 -11.05 1.70
N VAL A 27 9.70 -10.00 1.49
CA VAL A 27 8.83 -9.37 2.50
C VAL A 27 7.36 -9.48 2.09
N ASP A 28 7.00 -10.60 1.46
CA ASP A 28 5.73 -10.81 0.77
C ASP A 28 4.53 -10.63 1.70
N GLU A 29 4.62 -11.07 2.95
CA GLU A 29 3.57 -10.89 3.95
C GLU A 29 3.29 -9.40 4.23
N LEU A 30 4.34 -8.58 4.35
CA LEU A 30 4.18 -7.13 4.56
C LEU A 30 3.56 -6.44 3.34
N ILE A 31 3.87 -6.90 2.13
CA ILE A 31 3.24 -6.42 0.90
C ILE A 31 1.73 -6.73 0.93
N VAL A 32 1.36 -7.97 1.25
CA VAL A 32 -0.06 -8.40 1.33
C VAL A 32 -0.80 -7.61 2.40
N VAL A 33 -0.23 -7.46 3.60
CA VAL A 33 -0.83 -6.69 4.70
C VAL A 33 -0.99 -5.22 4.30
N TYR A 34 -0.01 -4.61 3.63
CA TYR A 34 -0.14 -3.23 3.16
C TYR A 34 -1.30 -3.06 2.18
N TRP A 35 -1.41 -3.94 1.18
CA TRP A 35 -2.48 -3.86 0.18
C TRP A 35 -3.86 -4.12 0.80
N ARG A 36 -3.99 -5.19 1.59
CA ARG A 36 -5.27 -5.63 2.19
C ARG A 36 -5.72 -4.76 3.36
N ASP A 37 -4.82 -4.41 4.26
CA ASP A 37 -5.20 -3.81 5.55
C ASP A 37 -4.99 -2.30 5.60
N HIS A 38 -4.14 -1.74 4.73
CA HIS A 38 -3.92 -0.30 4.67
C HIS A 38 -4.56 0.32 3.44
N MET A 39 -4.13 -0.09 2.23
CA MET A 39 -4.60 0.52 1.00
C MET A 39 -6.10 0.30 0.82
N ARG A 40 -6.54 -0.96 0.86
CA ARG A 40 -7.95 -1.30 0.69
C ARG A 40 -8.86 -0.61 1.71
N LYS A 41 -8.51 -0.63 3.00
CA LYS A 41 -9.33 -0.01 4.05
C LYS A 41 -9.49 1.51 3.89
N ILE A 42 -8.47 2.20 3.40
CA ILE A 42 -8.59 3.64 3.14
C ILE A 42 -9.53 3.89 1.97
N TRP A 43 -9.43 3.12 0.89
CA TRP A 43 -10.35 3.25 -0.25
C TRP A 43 -11.78 2.83 0.10
N ASP A 44 -11.96 1.80 0.93
CA ASP A 44 -13.27 1.45 1.49
C ASP A 44 -13.86 2.61 2.29
N GLY A 45 -13.04 3.29 3.11
CA GLY A 45 -13.46 4.47 3.86
C GLY A 45 -13.83 5.65 2.95
N ILE A 46 -13.14 5.84 1.83
CA ILE A 46 -13.48 6.87 0.84
C ILE A 46 -14.86 6.59 0.22
N PHE A 47 -15.13 5.33 -0.13
CA PHE A 47 -16.37 4.88 -0.76
C PHE A 47 -17.44 4.38 0.22
N GLU A 48 -17.29 4.63 1.53
CA GLU A 48 -18.21 4.11 2.55
C GLU A 48 -19.65 4.55 2.27
N GLY A 49 -20.55 3.56 2.09
CA GLY A 49 -21.95 3.77 1.71
C GLY A 49 -22.16 4.31 0.29
N LEU A 50 -21.17 4.13 -0.59
CA LEU A 50 -21.16 4.36 -2.04
C LEU A 50 -20.39 3.22 -2.75
N GLU A 51 -20.54 2.00 -2.25
CA GLU A 51 -19.80 0.81 -2.66
C GLU A 51 -19.87 0.50 -4.16
N ASP A 52 -21.02 0.81 -4.79
CA ASP A 52 -21.24 0.62 -6.23
C ASP A 52 -20.50 1.63 -7.10
N GLN A 53 -20.04 2.74 -6.49
CA GLN A 53 -19.35 3.83 -7.19
C GLN A 53 -17.85 3.60 -7.32
N GLU A 54 -17.27 2.59 -6.65
CA GLU A 54 -15.83 2.24 -6.74
C GLU A 54 -15.36 2.11 -8.19
N ARG A 55 -16.21 1.53 -9.06
CA ARG A 55 -15.94 1.32 -10.49
C ARG A 55 -15.76 2.61 -11.31
N TYR A 56 -16.19 3.74 -10.77
CA TYR A 56 -16.08 5.05 -11.43
C TYR A 56 -14.85 5.84 -10.98
N LEU A 57 -14.02 5.27 -10.10
CA LEU A 57 -12.72 5.86 -9.76
C LEU A 57 -11.88 5.98 -11.03
N ASP A 58 -11.64 7.21 -11.46
CA ASP A 58 -10.76 7.51 -12.58
C ASP A 58 -9.31 7.70 -12.10
N PRO A 59 -8.33 7.57 -13.00
CA PRO A 59 -6.93 7.70 -12.62
C PRO A 59 -6.50 9.10 -12.20
N TYR A 60 -7.12 10.15 -12.73
CA TYR A 60 -6.78 11.53 -12.35
C TYR A 60 -7.15 11.75 -10.89
N THR A 61 -8.37 11.36 -10.47
CA THR A 61 -8.79 11.44 -9.08
C THR A 61 -7.85 10.66 -8.17
N ALA A 62 -7.53 9.40 -8.52
CA ALA A 62 -6.62 8.57 -7.73
C ALA A 62 -5.24 9.24 -7.55
N ARG A 63 -4.66 9.77 -8.64
CA ARG A 63 -3.36 10.47 -8.63
C ARG A 63 -3.40 11.83 -7.93
N PHE A 64 -4.53 12.51 -7.93
CA PHE A 64 -4.65 13.78 -7.25
C PHE A 64 -4.71 13.60 -5.74
N VAL A 65 -5.50 12.64 -5.25
CA VAL A 65 -5.69 12.45 -3.81
C VAL A 65 -4.56 11.69 -3.13
N GLN A 66 -3.80 10.87 -3.86
CA GLN A 66 -2.65 10.15 -3.28
C GLN A 66 -1.63 11.10 -2.66
N PHE A 67 -0.86 10.62 -1.68
CA PHE A 67 0.10 11.40 -0.88
C PHE A 67 -0.51 12.51 -0.01
N LYS A 68 -1.81 12.79 -0.11
CA LYS A 68 -2.48 13.81 0.71
C LYS A 68 -2.90 13.25 2.06
N SER A 69 -2.85 14.10 3.09
CA SER A 69 -3.32 13.77 4.43
C SER A 69 -4.40 14.76 4.90
N PRO A 70 -5.60 14.73 4.32
CA PRO A 70 -6.56 15.82 4.43
C PRO A 70 -7.12 16.04 5.84
N ALA A 71 -7.15 15.03 6.71
CA ALA A 71 -7.54 15.25 8.11
C ALA A 71 -6.47 16.04 8.89
N ARG A 72 -5.19 15.96 8.51
CA ARG A 72 -4.07 16.60 9.22
C ARG A 72 -3.52 17.85 8.53
N SER A 73 -3.63 17.93 7.21
CA SER A 73 -3.12 19.02 6.38
C SER A 73 -4.26 19.91 5.87
N GLN A 74 -4.32 21.15 6.33
CA GLN A 74 -5.33 22.11 5.89
C GLN A 74 -5.17 22.45 4.40
N THR A 75 -3.93 22.48 3.90
CA THR A 75 -3.63 22.71 2.48
C THR A 75 -4.16 21.59 1.61
N ASP A 76 -3.94 20.32 1.99
CA ASP A 76 -4.48 19.18 1.25
C ASP A 76 -6.01 19.17 1.25
N ARG A 77 -6.61 19.46 2.40
CA ARG A 77 -8.06 19.53 2.54
C ARG A 77 -8.67 20.59 1.63
N ARG A 78 -8.09 21.79 1.58
CA ARG A 78 -8.53 22.87 0.69
C ARG A 78 -8.41 22.45 -0.76
N ALA A 79 -7.24 21.95 -1.17
CA ALA A 79 -7.01 21.49 -2.54
C ALA A 79 -8.03 20.43 -3.00
N ILE A 80 -8.37 19.47 -2.13
CA ILE A 80 -9.39 18.45 -2.42
C ILE A 80 -10.79 19.06 -2.55
N ARG A 81 -11.17 19.98 -1.65
CA ARG A 81 -12.47 20.68 -1.73
C ARG A 81 -12.58 21.48 -3.03
N ASP A 82 -11.52 22.19 -3.39
CA ASP A 82 -11.49 23.04 -4.59
C ASP A 82 -11.60 22.18 -5.87
N GLU A 83 -10.85 21.08 -5.99
CA GLU A 83 -10.96 20.20 -7.15
C GLU A 83 -12.27 19.40 -7.20
N MET A 84 -12.87 19.08 -6.04
CA MET A 84 -14.22 18.49 -6.00
C MET A 84 -15.27 19.48 -6.52
N ALA A 85 -15.18 20.75 -6.12
CA ALA A 85 -16.10 21.82 -6.52
C ALA A 85 -16.00 22.17 -8.01
N LYS A 86 -14.80 22.06 -8.60
CA LYS A 86 -14.59 22.21 -10.06
C LYS A 86 -15.18 21.07 -10.89
N GLY A 87 -15.53 19.95 -10.26
CA GLY A 87 -15.97 18.75 -10.99
C GLY A 87 -14.82 17.86 -11.49
N SER A 88 -13.57 18.21 -11.23
CA SER A 88 -12.39 17.46 -11.71
C SER A 88 -12.25 16.11 -11.01
N LEU A 89 -12.61 16.03 -9.72
CA LEU A 89 -12.62 14.77 -8.98
C LEU A 89 -13.92 14.00 -9.25
N PHE A 90 -13.78 12.69 -9.45
CA PHE A 90 -14.86 11.76 -9.77
C PHE A 90 -15.76 12.26 -10.91
N PRO A 91 -15.23 12.57 -12.10
CA PRO A 91 -15.99 13.19 -13.19
C PRO A 91 -17.13 12.29 -13.69
N ASN A 92 -17.04 10.98 -13.46
CA ASN A 92 -18.04 9.98 -13.83
C ASN A 92 -19.19 9.84 -12.81
N ILE A 93 -19.16 10.61 -11.71
CA ILE A 93 -20.20 10.62 -10.67
C ILE A 93 -20.85 12.01 -10.67
N SER A 94 -22.05 12.09 -11.23
CA SER A 94 -22.79 13.36 -11.39
C SER A 94 -23.75 13.67 -10.23
N ASP A 95 -24.14 12.69 -9.43
CA ASP A 95 -25.05 12.88 -8.30
C ASP A 95 -24.38 13.69 -7.19
N GLN A 96 -24.93 14.87 -6.87
CA GLN A 96 -24.32 15.79 -5.92
C GLN A 96 -24.26 15.22 -4.50
N ALA A 97 -25.27 14.46 -4.06
CA ALA A 97 -25.27 13.88 -2.73
C ALA A 97 -24.17 12.81 -2.59
N GLN A 98 -23.93 12.04 -3.65
CA GLN A 98 -22.81 11.09 -3.70
C GLN A 98 -21.46 11.82 -3.67
N ARG A 99 -21.31 12.91 -4.44
CA ARG A 99 -20.09 13.72 -4.46
C ARG A 99 -19.79 14.35 -3.10
N ASP A 100 -20.81 14.90 -2.43
CA ASP A 100 -20.67 15.51 -1.11
C ASP A 100 -20.25 14.47 -0.07
N LYS A 101 -20.82 13.25 -0.16
CA LYS A 101 -20.45 12.13 0.70
C LYS A 101 -19.02 11.63 0.45
N LEU A 102 -18.59 11.51 -0.81
CA LEU A 102 -17.20 11.20 -1.15
C LEU A 102 -16.26 12.27 -0.58
N LEU A 103 -16.60 13.55 -0.72
CA LEU A 103 -15.80 14.63 -0.19
C LEU A 103 -15.67 14.54 1.33
N ASP A 104 -16.78 14.36 2.04
CA ASP A 104 -16.81 14.23 3.50
C ASP A 104 -15.97 13.03 3.98
N ASN A 105 -16.09 11.89 3.30
CA ASN A 105 -15.29 10.70 3.57
C ASN A 105 -13.79 10.97 3.36
N ILE A 106 -13.40 11.53 2.22
CA ILE A 106 -12.00 11.82 1.89
C ILE A 106 -11.38 12.76 2.93
N VAL A 107 -12.06 13.84 3.31
CA VAL A 107 -11.48 14.83 4.23
C VAL A 107 -11.32 14.30 5.66
N LYS A 108 -12.02 13.23 6.02
CA LYS A 108 -11.92 12.55 7.32
C LYS A 108 -10.77 11.54 7.40
N ILE A 109 -10.14 11.18 6.28
CA ILE A 109 -9.04 10.20 6.26
C ILE A 109 -7.85 10.71 7.09
N LYS A 110 -7.55 9.98 8.19
CA LYS A 110 -6.52 10.31 9.19
C LYS A 110 -5.11 9.85 8.84
N ALA A 111 -4.94 9.32 7.64
CA ALA A 111 -3.69 8.81 7.10
C ALA A 111 -3.35 9.52 5.78
N VAL A 112 -2.17 9.22 5.23
CA VAL A 112 -1.87 9.55 3.84
C VAL A 112 -2.70 8.64 2.95
N ILE A 113 -3.35 9.19 1.93
CA ILE A 113 -4.14 8.39 0.99
C ILE A 113 -3.17 7.56 0.13
N PRO A 114 -3.26 6.21 0.19
CA PRO A 114 -2.35 5.32 -0.50
C PRO A 114 -2.83 5.03 -1.92
N SER A 115 -1.89 4.73 -2.79
CA SER A 115 -2.08 4.26 -4.16
C SER A 115 -0.98 3.27 -4.55
N ILE A 116 -1.08 2.66 -5.73
CA ILE A 116 -0.01 1.81 -6.28
C ILE A 116 1.29 2.61 -6.43
N LEU A 117 1.23 3.90 -6.79
CA LEU A 117 2.43 4.74 -6.83
C LEU A 117 3.06 4.91 -5.45
N THR A 118 2.27 5.24 -4.42
CA THR A 118 2.79 5.37 -3.04
C THR A 118 3.40 4.05 -2.55
N PHE A 119 2.82 2.92 -2.93
CA PHE A 119 3.36 1.60 -2.62
C PHE A 119 4.72 1.40 -3.28
N HIS A 120 4.86 1.73 -4.57
CA HIS A 120 6.15 1.63 -5.25
C HIS A 120 7.22 2.48 -4.56
N GLU A 121 6.89 3.70 -4.12
CA GLU A 121 7.83 4.56 -3.39
C GLU A 121 8.20 3.97 -2.02
N ASN A 122 7.22 3.55 -1.23
CA ASN A 122 7.44 2.90 0.07
C ASN A 122 8.33 1.66 -0.07
N MET A 123 8.10 0.84 -1.10
CA MET A 123 8.91 -0.34 -1.36
C MET A 123 10.35 -0.04 -1.74
N ARG A 124 10.65 1.12 -2.35
CA ARG A 124 12.05 1.51 -2.60
C ARG A 124 12.83 1.64 -1.29
N TYR A 125 12.22 2.28 -0.29
CA TYR A 125 12.83 2.42 1.04
C TYR A 125 12.88 1.09 1.79
N LEU A 126 11.79 0.34 1.79
CA LEU A 126 11.72 -0.97 2.47
C LEU A 126 12.77 -1.95 1.93
N THR A 127 12.91 -2.03 0.60
CA THR A 127 13.86 -2.94 -0.05
C THR A 127 15.31 -2.60 0.29
N MET A 128 15.65 -1.32 0.41
CA MET A 128 16.98 -0.90 0.86
C MET A 128 17.22 -1.33 2.31
N GLY A 129 16.27 -1.09 3.21
CA GLY A 129 16.35 -1.51 4.60
C GLY A 129 16.50 -3.03 4.75
N ALA A 130 15.64 -3.80 4.07
CA ALA A 130 15.68 -5.26 4.07
C ALA A 130 17.05 -5.80 3.61
N LYS A 131 17.64 -5.21 2.56
CA LYS A 131 18.98 -5.59 2.08
C LYS A 131 20.08 -5.29 3.08
N ILE A 132 20.03 -4.14 3.76
CA ILE A 132 21.01 -3.77 4.79
C ILE A 132 20.93 -4.77 5.95
N LEU A 133 19.73 -5.05 6.45
CA LEU A 133 19.50 -6.03 7.51
C LEU A 133 19.98 -7.43 7.09
N ALA A 134 19.64 -7.86 5.87
CA ALA A 134 20.09 -9.14 5.32
C ALA A 134 21.63 -9.24 5.16
N ASN A 135 22.31 -8.12 4.86
CA ASN A 135 23.75 -8.13 4.64
C ASN A 135 24.58 -7.97 5.91
N HIS A 136 24.04 -7.33 6.94
CA HIS A 136 24.82 -6.92 8.12
C HIS A 136 24.34 -7.51 9.43
N ILE A 137 23.08 -7.95 9.50
CA ILE A 137 22.49 -8.52 10.71
C ILE A 137 22.16 -10.00 10.49
N GLU A 138 21.59 -10.34 9.33
CA GLU A 138 21.26 -11.72 9.03
C GLU A 138 22.54 -12.55 8.90
N VAL A 139 22.68 -13.56 9.77
CA VAL A 139 23.71 -14.57 9.66
C VAL A 139 23.40 -15.42 8.43
N LYS A 140 23.83 -14.97 7.25
CA LYS A 140 23.67 -15.73 6.01
C LYS A 140 24.33 -17.10 6.20
N ARG A 141 23.52 -18.16 6.18
CA ARG A 141 24.03 -19.54 6.14
C ARG A 141 25.03 -19.64 4.99
N ARG A 142 26.30 -19.94 5.29
CA ARG A 142 27.26 -20.35 4.27
C ARG A 142 26.62 -21.54 3.55
N LYS A 143 26.30 -21.41 2.25
CA LYS A 143 25.72 -22.50 1.46
C LYS A 143 26.55 -23.75 1.75
N ARG A 144 25.95 -24.75 2.40
CA ARG A 144 26.63 -26.04 2.60
C ARG A 144 26.99 -26.53 1.21
N ARG A 145 28.29 -26.72 0.94
CA ARG A 145 28.70 -27.61 -0.16
C ARG A 145 27.92 -28.91 0.08
N ARG A 146 27.19 -29.39 -0.93
CA ARG A 146 26.51 -30.70 -0.89
C ARG A 146 27.52 -31.73 -0.36
N GLY A 147 27.38 -32.12 0.90
CA GLY A 147 28.42 -32.86 1.59
C GLY A 147 28.17 -32.89 3.09
N LYS A 148 27.59 -34.01 3.53
CA LYS A 148 27.35 -34.47 4.91
C LYS A 148 26.11 -33.90 5.61
N LEU A 149 25.12 -34.77 5.79
CA LEU A 149 24.07 -34.64 6.80
C LEU A 149 24.75 -34.51 8.16
N SER A 150 24.32 -33.55 8.97
CA SER A 150 24.83 -33.36 10.34
C SER A 150 23.68 -33.47 11.33
N THR A 151 23.89 -34.23 12.39
CA THR A 151 22.99 -34.56 13.51
C THR A 151 22.66 -33.38 14.44
N PHE A 152 22.83 -32.13 14.01
CA PHE A 152 22.59 -30.95 14.84
C PHE A 152 21.11 -30.52 14.78
N PRO A 153 20.57 -29.95 15.88
CA PRO A 153 19.21 -29.41 15.91
C PRO A 153 18.98 -28.45 14.75
N ARG A 154 17.79 -28.51 14.15
CA ARG A 154 17.42 -27.62 13.04
C ARG A 154 17.45 -26.17 13.55
N PRO A 155 18.31 -25.31 12.99
CA PRO A 155 18.25 -23.89 13.30
C PRO A 155 17.00 -23.27 12.62
N PRO A 156 16.51 -22.12 13.13
CA PRO A 156 15.31 -21.44 12.67
C PRO A 156 15.31 -21.18 11.15
N GLU A 157 14.12 -21.27 10.57
CA GLU A 157 13.86 -21.27 9.12
C GLU A 157 13.78 -19.86 8.54
N SER A 158 13.63 -18.81 9.36
CA SER A 158 13.52 -17.42 8.87
C SER A 158 14.12 -16.37 9.82
N LEU A 159 14.36 -15.17 9.28
CA LEU A 159 14.77 -13.97 10.02
C LEU A 159 13.77 -13.64 11.15
N VAL A 160 12.48 -13.83 10.90
CA VAL A 160 11.40 -13.58 11.87
C VAL A 160 11.51 -14.54 13.05
N GLU A 161 11.80 -15.82 12.80
CA GLU A 161 12.01 -16.80 13.87
C GLU A 161 13.29 -16.56 14.69
N ASN A 162 14.35 -16.04 14.06
CA ASN A 162 15.57 -15.65 14.76
C ASN A 162 15.31 -14.47 15.70
N LEU A 163 14.69 -13.40 15.19
CA LEU A 163 14.41 -12.20 15.97
C LEU A 163 13.41 -12.46 17.10
N GLY A 164 12.44 -13.36 16.90
CA GLY A 164 11.48 -13.73 17.94
C GLY A 164 12.12 -14.44 19.14
N ARG A 165 13.22 -15.18 18.96
CA ARG A 165 13.90 -15.90 20.05
C ARG A 165 14.75 -14.99 20.94
N ASP A 166 15.39 -14.00 20.35
CA ASP A 166 16.28 -13.09 21.09
C ASP A 166 15.52 -12.13 22.01
N TRP A 167 14.20 -11.97 21.78
CA TRP A 167 13.34 -11.02 22.50
C TRP A 167 12.33 -11.72 23.43
N SER A 168 12.52 -13.02 23.70
CA SER A 168 11.80 -13.81 24.72
C SER A 168 12.61 -13.88 26.01
#